data_AF-Q4L2X2-F1
#
_entry.id   AF-Q4L2X2-F1
#
_cell.length_a   1.000
_cell.length_b   1.000
_cell.length_c   1.000
_cell.angle_alpha   90.00
_cell.angle_beta   90.00
_cell.angle_gamma   90.00
#
_symmetry.space_group_name_H-M   'P 1'
#
loop_
_entity.id
_entity.type
_entity.pdbx_description
1 polymer ?
#
loop_
_entity_poly.entity_id
_entity_poly.type
_entity_poly.pdbx_seq_one_letter_code
_entity_poly.pdbx_strand_id
1 'polypeptide(L)' 'MQKLLLILTILLALILITLVISLPRENQQFFSETRSTIGKSGYWETNFFKKIILLIVSILLFLTLIFYMIQTA' A
#
# COMPACT_ATOMS: atom_id res chain seq x y z
N MET A 1 -11.70 18.53 16.11
CA MET A 1 -11.30 18.01 14.78
C MET A 1 -9.93 17.34 14.81
N GLN A 2 -8.88 18.00 15.28
CA GLN A 2 -7.51 17.41 15.37
C GLN A 2 -7.46 16.03 16.06
N LYS A 3 -8.11 15.86 17.22
CA LYS A 3 -8.16 14.55 17.91
C LYS A 3 -8.79 13.43 17.04
N LEU A 4 -9.86 13.75 16.30
CA LEU A 4 -10.51 12.80 15.39
C LEU A 4 -9.58 12.42 14.24
N LEU A 5 -8.89 13.39 13.65
CA LEU A 5 -7.90 13.15 12.59
C LEU A 5 -6.75 12.28 13.07
N LEU A 6 -6.26 12.52 14.29
CA LEU A 6 -5.21 11.69 14.88
C LEU A 6 -5.67 10.23 15.02
N ILE A 7 -6.86 10.00 15.58
CA ILE A 7 -7.43 8.66 15.73
C ILE A 7 -7.60 7.99 14.36
N LEU A 8 -8.13 8.71 13.37
CA LEU A 8 -8.27 8.23 12.00
C LEU A 8 -6.92 7.85 11.38
N THR A 9 -5.89 8.68 11.58
CA THR A 9 -4.53 8.45 11.06
C THR A 9 -3.93 7.19 11.67
N ILE A 10 -4.06 6.99 12.99
CA ILE A 10 -3.59 5.79 13.68
C ILE A 10 -4.32 4.55 13.15
N LEU A 11 -5.65 4.63 13.00
CA LEU A 11 -6.45 3.52 12.47
C LEU A 11 -6.01 3.15 11.04
N LEU A 12 -5.89 4.14 10.15
CA LEU A 12 -5.43 3.92 8.76
C LEU A 12 -4.01 3.32 8.72
N ALA A 13 -3.11 3.79 9.58
CA ALA A 13 -1.75 3.26 9.67
C ALA A 13 -1.73 1.79 10.09
N LEU A 14 -2.52 1.40 11.09
CA LEU A 14 -2.63 -0.01 11.53
C LEU A 14 -3.21 -0.91 10.43
N ILE A 15 -4.23 -0.42 9.70
CA ILE A 15 -4.79 -1.11 8.54
C ILE A 15 -3.71 -1.30 7.46
N LEU A 16 -2.94 -0.25 7.15
CA LEU A 16 -1.85 -0.34 6.18
C LEU A 16 -0.77 -1.35 6.58
N ILE A 17 -0.32 -1.34 7.83
CA ILE A 17 0.68 -2.29 8.34
C ILE A 17 0.16 -3.72 8.15
N THR A 18 -1.08 -3.98 8.53
CA THR A 18 -1.71 -5.30 8.39
C THR A 18 -1.82 -5.71 6.93
N LEU A 19 -2.23 -4.80 6.04
CA LEU A 19 -2.31 -5.05 4.61
C LEU A 19 -0.94 -5.37 4.01
N VAL A 20 0.08 -4.55 4.29
CA VAL A 20 1.45 -4.74 3.77
C VAL A 20 2.03 -6.09 4.21
N ILE A 21 1.81 -6.50 5.46
CA ILE A 21 2.26 -7.82 5.95
C ILE A 21 1.53 -8.96 5.22
N SER A 22 0.27 -8.77 4.86
CA SER A 22 -0.55 -9.78 4.18
C SER A 22 -0.28 -9.95 2.69
N LEU A 23 0.48 -9.03 2.08
CA LEU A 23 0.89 -9.14 0.67
C LEU A 23 2.05 -10.14 0.56
N PRO A 24 2.01 -11.07 -0.42
CA PRO A 24 3.18 -11.91 -0.66
C PRO A 24 4.35 -11.03 -1.08
N ARG A 25 5.52 -11.31 -0.49
CA ARG A 25 6.77 -10.75 -1.01
C ARG A 25 7.04 -11.43 -2.34
N GLU A 26 7.13 -10.65 -3.41
CA GLU A 26 7.57 -11.16 -4.70
C GLU A 26 9.02 -11.58 -4.54
N ASN A 27 9.27 -12.90 -4.46
CA ASN A 27 10.63 -13.40 -4.56
C ASN A 27 11.12 -13.11 -5.97
N GLN A 28 12.20 -12.33 -6.10
CA GLN A 28 12.89 -12.18 -7.37
C GLN A 28 13.35 -13.58 -7.80
N GLN A 29 12.61 -14.22 -8.71
CA GLN A 29 13.03 -15.46 -9.31
C GLN A 29 14.13 -15.10 -10.31
N PHE A 30 15.38 -15.43 -9.97
CA PHE A 30 16.47 -15.42 -10.94
C PHE A 30 16.21 -16.55 -11.93
N PHE A 31 15.68 -16.24 -13.10
CA PHE A 31 15.58 -17.22 -14.18
C PHE A 31 16.96 -17.41 -14.80
N SER A 32 17.43 -18.65 -14.83
CA SER A 32 18.66 -19.04 -15.54
C SER A 32 18.48 -19.02 -17.06
N GLU A 33 17.25 -18.99 -17.55
CA GLU A 33 16.94 -18.99 -18.97
C GLU A 33 16.93 -17.57 -19.54
N THR A 34 17.55 -17.38 -20.71
CA THR A 34 17.48 -16.15 -21.53
C THR A 34 16.06 -15.81 -22.01
N ARG A 35 15.05 -16.62 -21.69
CA ARG A 35 13.66 -16.16 -21.64
C ARG A 35 13.48 -15.29 -20.40
N SER A 36 13.98 -14.07 -20.55
CA SER A 36 13.82 -12.97 -19.61
C SER A 36 12.40 -12.90 -19.02
N THR A 37 12.25 -12.30 -17.85
CA THR A 37 10.95 -11.98 -17.24
C THR A 37 10.05 -11.07 -18.10
N ILE A 38 10.44 -10.71 -19.32
CA ILE A 38 9.58 -10.12 -20.35
C ILE A 38 8.42 -11.10 -20.59
N GLY A 39 7.28 -10.85 -19.93
CA GLY A 39 6.04 -11.61 -20.07
C GLY A 39 5.65 -12.52 -18.90
N LYS A 40 6.37 -12.53 -17.77
CA LYS A 40 5.83 -13.18 -16.56
C LYS A 40 4.80 -12.28 -15.89
N SER A 41 3.82 -12.93 -15.24
CA SER A 41 2.65 -12.28 -14.63
C SER A 41 3.08 -11.02 -13.87
N GLY A 42 2.63 -9.86 -14.35
CA GLY A 42 3.09 -8.58 -13.83
C GLY A 42 2.82 -8.47 -12.33
N TYR A 43 3.49 -7.54 -11.66
CA TYR A 43 3.24 -7.23 -10.24
C TYR A 43 1.75 -7.06 -9.92
N TRP A 44 0.91 -6.64 -10.86
CA TRP A 44 -0.53 -6.48 -10.61
C TRP A 44 -1.36 -7.75 -10.76
N GLU A 45 -0.87 -8.81 -11.39
CA GLU A 45 -1.65 -10.03 -11.63
C GLU A 45 -1.85 -10.85 -10.35
N THR A 46 -0.85 -10.87 -9.46
CA THR A 46 -0.93 -11.58 -8.18
C THR A 46 -1.56 -10.69 -7.11
N ASN A 47 -2.56 -11.22 -6.40
CA ASN A 47 -3.23 -10.49 -5.30
C ASN A 47 -3.70 -9.08 -5.68
N PHE A 48 -4.15 -8.91 -6.93
CA PHE A 48 -4.59 -7.63 -7.51
C PHE A 48 -5.48 -6.82 -6.56
N PHE A 49 -6.53 -7.45 -6.02
CA PHE A 49 -7.47 -6.79 -5.12
C PHE A 49 -6.81 -6.27 -3.83
N LYS A 50 -5.91 -7.05 -3.21
CA LYS A 50 -5.17 -6.59 -2.03
C LYS A 50 -4.30 -5.38 -2.35
N LYS A 51 -3.66 -5.39 -3.53
CA LYS A 51 -2.81 -4.29 -4.01
C LYS A 51 -3.63 -3.02 -4.30
N ILE A 52 -4.80 -3.16 -4.90
CA ILE A 52 -5.73 -2.03 -5.12
C ILE A 52 -6.26 -1.47 -3.80
N ILE A 53 -6.68 -2.33 -2.86
CA ILE A 53 -7.11 -1.90 -1.52
C ILE A 53 -5.96 -1.18 -0.81
N LEU A 54 -4.75 -1.75 -0.82
CA LEU A 54 -3.56 -1.13 -0.26
C LEU A 54 -3.32 0.26 -0.84
N LEU A 55 -3.39 0.41 -2.17
CA LEU A 55 -3.23 1.69 -2.85
C LEU A 55 -4.27 2.71 -2.38
N ILE A 56 -5.55 2.33 -2.33
CA ILE A 56 -6.63 3.21 -1.88
C ILE A 56 -6.40 3.67 -0.44
N VAL A 57 -6.09 2.74 0.47
CA VAL A 57 -5.83 3.07 1.88
C VAL A 57 -4.60 3.98 2.02
N SER A 58 -3.55 3.75 1.22
CA SER A 58 -2.36 4.62 1.22
C SER A 58 -2.68 6.04 0.74
N ILE A 59 -3.50 6.19 -0.29
CA ILE A 59 -3.98 7.50 -0.76
C ILE A 59 -4.80 8.19 0.33
N LEU A 60 -5.72 7.46 0.98
CA LEU A 60 -6.53 8.01 2.08
C LEU A 60 -5.66 8.45 3.27
N LEU A 61 -4.63 7.68 3.63
CA LEU A 61 -3.69 8.08 4.67
C LEU A 61 -2.93 9.35 4.27
N PHE A 62 -2.45 9.43 3.02
CA PHE A 62 -1.77 10.62 2.52
C PHE A 62 -2.67 11.86 2.56
N LEU A 63 -3.91 11.77 2.08
CA LEU A 63 -4.88 12.88 2.12
C LEU A 63 -5.19 13.31 3.56
N THR A 64 -5.31 12.34 4.48
CA THR A 64 -5.53 12.63 5.91
C THR A 64 -4.35 13.41 6.50
N LEU A 65 -3.12 13.06 6.13
CA LEU A 65 -1.92 13.78 6.56
C LEU A 65 -1.85 15.20 5.98
N ILE A 66 -2.19 15.39 4.69
CA ILE A 66 -2.27 16.73 4.09
C ILE A 66 -3.27 17.61 4.85
N PHE A 67 -4.45 17.07 5.16
CA PHE A 67 -5.46 17.80 5.90
C PHE A 67 -5.00 18.11 7.34
N TYR A 68 -4.28 17.20 7.98
CA TYR A 68 -3.66 17.46 9.28
C TYR A 68 -2.66 18.62 9.20
N MET A 69 -1.77 18.64 8.20
CA MET A 69 -0.81 19.74 8.01
C MET A 69 -1.51 21.09 7.84
N ILE A 70 -2.57 21.15 7.03
CA ILE A 70 -3.35 22.37 6.81
C ILE A 70 -4.00 22.87 8.11
N GLN A 71 -4.41 21.97 9.02
CA GLN A 71 -4.99 22.37 10.31
C GLN A 71 -3.96 22.79 11.37
N THR A 72 -2.69 22.44 11.17
CA THR A 72 -1.60 22.80 12.10
C THR A 72 -0.75 23.96 11.65
N ALA A 73 -0.83 24.33 10.36
CA ALA A 73 -0.20 25.52 9.79
C ALA A 73 -0.96 26.78 10.22
#